data_AF-A0A4Q2SZA5-F1
#
_entry.id   AF-A0A4Q2SZA5-F1
#
_cell.length_a   1.000
_cell.length_b   1.000
_cell.length_c   1.000
_cell.angle_alpha   90.00
_cell.angle_beta   90.00
_cell.angle_gamma   90.00
#
_symmetry.space_group_name_H-M   'P 1'
#
loop_
_entity.id
_entity.type
_entity.pdbx_description
1 polymer ?
#
loop_
_entity_poly.entity_id
_entity_poly.type
_entity_poly.pdbx_seq_one_letter_code
_entity_poly.pdbx_strand_id
1 'polypeptide(L)'
;MGAVSSVDEFQRRHPVIGFPLAVVYKYFDDQGPYLASALTYYAFIAIFPLMLLGTSILGIILRGEPNWQQAILDSALAQFPIIGDELGRPEGLQGSFAGVAVGGVAALYGAMGLGQALQNTQHVAWSVPRNSRPNPVYARVKTLVLLVTAGFSLLAVSIVSTVASTTDAFTEVLGPGIKVLLPVLTIAVVGTFLTLLFRYAATGQHSFRRAAPGGFTLALMWQGLQYAGAAYVDRVLVDTTSMTKTFGLVLGLIGFLWIGAVMAVLAMEVNVVLSRRLWPRALLTPFTDNVQLTDADRRAYASYARMQRHKGFEKVSVVWEPGPAEIDASEEKTEES
;
A
#
# COMPACT_ATOMS: atom_id res chain seq x y z
N MET A 1 28.51 16.68 24.39
CA MET A 1 27.60 15.83 23.59
C MET A 1 26.17 16.23 23.88
N GLY A 2 25.42 16.72 22.89
CA GLY A 2 24.04 17.18 23.07
C GLY A 2 23.05 16.02 23.20
N ALA A 3 21.84 16.27 23.72
CA ALA A 3 20.80 15.24 23.84
C ALA A 3 20.51 14.53 22.50
N VAL A 4 20.61 15.25 21.38
CA VAL A 4 20.38 14.71 20.04
C VAL A 4 21.45 13.69 19.62
N SER A 5 22.73 13.91 19.94
CA SER A 5 23.78 12.94 19.61
C SER A 5 23.63 11.63 20.39
N SER A 6 23.17 11.70 21.63
CA SER A 6 22.89 10.51 22.45
C SER A 6 21.71 9.70 21.93
N VAL A 7 20.66 10.36 21.44
CA VAL A 7 19.50 9.70 20.82
C VAL A 7 19.89 9.07 19.47
N ASP A 8 20.68 9.76 18.66
CA ASP A 8 21.20 9.23 17.39
C ASP A 8 22.06 7.97 17.63
N GLU A 9 22.98 8.02 18.58
CA GLU A 9 23.81 6.86 18.94
C GLU A 9 22.97 5.68 19.48
N PHE A 10 21.96 5.97 20.30
CA PHE A 10 21.04 4.96 20.81
C PHE A 10 20.23 4.30 19.68
N GLN A 11 19.67 5.10 18.76
CA GLN A 11 18.95 4.60 17.58
C GLN A 11 19.86 3.74 16.69
N ARG A 12 21.12 4.14 16.49
CA ARG A 12 22.07 3.40 15.65
C ARG A 12 22.43 2.05 16.24
N ARG A 13 22.47 1.95 17.58
CA ARG A 13 22.71 0.70 18.31
C ARG A 13 21.49 -0.22 18.38
N HIS A 14 20.27 0.33 18.26
CA HIS A 14 19.02 -0.42 18.42
C HIS A 14 18.22 -0.48 17.10
N PRO A 15 18.36 -1.56 16.31
CA PRO A 15 17.68 -1.73 15.02
C PRO A 15 16.15 -1.60 15.12
N VAL A 16 15.56 -1.94 16.28
CA VAL A 16 14.11 -1.85 16.53
C VAL A 16 13.59 -0.42 16.38
N ILE A 17 14.41 0.59 16.66
CA ILE A 17 14.08 2.01 16.53
C ILE A 17 14.60 2.56 15.20
N GLY A 18 15.81 2.15 14.81
CA GLY A 18 16.42 2.63 13.58
C GLY A 18 15.70 2.19 12.32
N PHE A 19 15.09 0.99 12.32
CA PHE A 19 14.35 0.48 11.17
C PHE A 19 13.05 1.27 10.89
N PRO A 20 12.12 1.46 11.84
CA PRO A 20 10.94 2.29 11.60
C PRO A 20 11.29 3.73 11.23
N LEU A 21 12.30 4.32 11.87
CA LEU A 21 12.76 5.67 11.52
C LEU A 21 13.22 5.75 10.06
N ALA A 22 14.00 4.76 9.60
CA ALA A 22 14.46 4.71 8.21
C ALA A 22 13.30 4.55 7.21
N VAL A 23 12.25 3.81 7.57
CA VAL A 23 11.02 3.69 6.76
C VAL A 23 10.32 5.05 6.65
N VAL A 24 10.16 5.78 7.75
CA VAL A 24 9.55 7.12 7.74
C VAL A 24 10.39 8.09 6.91
N TYR A 25 11.71 8.10 7.07
CA TYR A 25 12.58 9.00 6.30
C TYR A 25 12.50 8.69 4.81
N LYS A 26 12.56 7.41 4.44
CA LYS A 26 12.41 7.02 3.04
C LYS A 26 11.04 7.41 2.48
N TYR A 27 9.97 7.23 3.24
CA TYR A 27 8.63 7.66 2.85
C TYR A 27 8.57 9.16 2.53
N PHE A 28 9.21 10.01 3.32
CA PHE A 28 9.26 11.44 3.01
C PHE A 28 10.22 11.77 1.85
N ASP A 29 11.39 11.15 1.80
CA ASP A 29 12.38 11.33 0.72
C ASP A 29 11.77 11.01 -0.66
N ASP A 30 10.95 9.96 -0.75
CA ASP A 30 10.30 9.51 -1.99
C ASP A 30 9.00 10.28 -2.32
N GLN A 31 8.69 11.34 -1.57
CA GLN A 31 7.43 12.10 -1.70
C GLN A 31 6.19 11.23 -1.44
N GLY A 32 6.27 10.33 -0.46
CA GLY A 32 5.22 9.40 -0.07
C GLY A 32 3.82 10.00 0.09
N PRO A 33 3.63 11.19 0.70
CA PRO A 33 2.32 11.85 0.75
C PRO A 33 1.74 12.19 -0.63
N TYR A 34 2.57 12.58 -1.59
CA TYR A 34 2.13 12.83 -2.98
C TYR A 34 1.79 11.52 -3.70
N LEU A 35 2.58 10.46 -3.50
CA LEU A 35 2.29 9.14 -4.05
C LEU A 35 0.98 8.57 -3.49
N ALA A 36 0.76 8.70 -2.19
CA ALA A 36 -0.48 8.32 -1.53
C ALA A 36 -1.66 9.11 -2.09
N SER A 37 -1.51 10.43 -2.26
CA SER A 37 -2.57 11.28 -2.82
C SER A 37 -2.93 10.88 -4.27
N ALA A 38 -1.94 10.58 -5.11
CA ALA A 38 -2.18 10.08 -6.45
C ALA A 38 -2.92 8.73 -6.42
N LEU A 39 -2.50 7.81 -5.55
CA LEU A 39 -3.19 6.53 -5.35
C LEU A 39 -4.64 6.73 -4.90
N THR A 40 -4.92 7.63 -3.97
CA THR A 40 -6.28 7.97 -3.52
C THR A 40 -7.14 8.44 -4.68
N TYR A 41 -6.63 9.37 -5.49
CA TYR A 41 -7.35 9.91 -6.65
C TYR A 41 -7.72 8.81 -7.64
N TYR A 42 -6.75 7.98 -8.02
CA TYR A 42 -7.01 6.87 -8.95
C TYR A 42 -7.88 5.77 -8.33
N ALA A 43 -7.75 5.51 -7.03
CA ALA A 43 -8.59 4.54 -6.31
C ALA A 43 -10.05 5.01 -6.31
N PHE A 44 -10.28 6.28 -5.97
CA PHE A 44 -11.61 6.88 -5.95
C PHE A 44 -12.29 6.79 -7.32
N ILE A 45 -11.58 7.18 -8.39
CA ILE A 45 -12.08 7.07 -9.77
C ILE A 45 -12.33 5.61 -10.18
N ALA A 46 -11.52 4.68 -9.70
CA ALA A 46 -11.63 3.27 -10.04
C ALA A 46 -12.76 2.54 -9.31
N ILE A 47 -13.36 3.10 -8.24
CA ILE A 47 -14.41 2.41 -7.46
C ILE A 47 -15.57 1.95 -8.34
N PHE A 48 -16.24 2.87 -9.04
CA PHE A 48 -17.39 2.52 -9.87
C PHE A 48 -17.02 1.54 -11.00
N PRO A 49 -15.95 1.78 -11.79
CA PRO A 49 -15.41 0.80 -12.71
C PRO A 49 -15.20 -0.60 -12.13
N LEU A 50 -14.52 -0.70 -10.99
CA LEU A 50 -14.19 -1.97 -10.37
C LEU A 50 -15.44 -2.67 -9.84
N MET A 51 -16.40 -1.93 -9.29
CA MET A 51 -17.68 -2.49 -8.87
C MET A 51 -18.48 -3.02 -10.06
N LEU A 52 -18.59 -2.26 -11.14
CA LEU A 52 -19.28 -2.70 -12.37
C LEU A 52 -18.63 -3.96 -12.96
N LEU A 53 -17.30 -3.98 -13.04
CA LEU A 53 -16.55 -5.14 -13.51
C LEU A 53 -16.73 -6.34 -12.57
N GLY A 54 -16.60 -6.13 -11.26
CA GLY A 54 -16.74 -7.18 -10.25
C GLY A 54 -18.13 -7.81 -10.25
N THR A 55 -19.18 -6.99 -10.17
CA THR A 55 -20.58 -7.44 -10.24
C THR A 55 -20.91 -8.14 -11.54
N SER A 56 -20.42 -7.65 -12.68
CA SER A 56 -20.63 -8.29 -13.99
C SER A 56 -19.95 -9.66 -14.06
N ILE A 57 -18.70 -9.77 -13.60
CA ILE A 57 -17.96 -11.03 -13.59
C ILE A 57 -18.64 -12.03 -12.64
N LEU A 58 -18.99 -11.62 -11.43
CA LEU A 58 -19.71 -12.46 -10.46
C LEU A 58 -21.05 -12.93 -11.03
N GLY A 59 -21.82 -12.04 -11.65
CA GLY A 59 -23.09 -12.37 -12.29
C GLY A 59 -22.97 -13.31 -13.49
N ILE A 60 -21.79 -13.44 -14.10
CA ILE A 60 -21.53 -14.43 -15.16
C ILE A 60 -21.07 -15.77 -14.56
N ILE A 61 -20.17 -15.74 -13.57
CA ILE A 61 -19.58 -16.95 -12.97
C ILE A 61 -20.59 -17.67 -12.06
N LEU A 62 -21.35 -16.92 -11.28
CA LEU A 62 -22.31 -17.43 -10.28
C LEU A 62 -23.76 -17.42 -10.80
N ARG A 63 -23.95 -17.54 -12.13
CA ARG A 63 -25.29 -17.64 -12.72
C ARG A 63 -26.05 -18.80 -12.07
N GLY A 64 -27.15 -18.50 -11.40
CA GLY A 64 -27.99 -19.48 -10.70
C GLY A 64 -27.72 -19.59 -9.19
N GLU A 65 -26.69 -18.91 -8.67
CA GLU A 65 -26.30 -18.93 -7.24
C GLU A 65 -26.37 -17.52 -6.61
N PRO A 66 -27.57 -16.91 -6.50
CA PRO A 66 -27.73 -15.51 -6.05
C PRO A 66 -27.23 -15.28 -4.61
N ASN A 67 -27.30 -16.30 -3.75
CA ASN A 67 -26.84 -16.22 -2.37
C ASN A 67 -25.32 -16.03 -2.28
N TRP A 68 -24.54 -16.73 -3.11
CA TRP A 68 -23.08 -16.58 -3.15
C TRP A 68 -22.66 -15.23 -3.72
N GLN A 69 -23.40 -14.73 -4.72
CA GLN A 69 -23.16 -13.41 -5.28
C GLN A 69 -23.35 -12.32 -4.22
N GLN A 70 -24.45 -12.37 -3.45
CA GLN A 70 -24.71 -11.43 -2.36
C GLN A 70 -23.65 -11.54 -1.26
N ALA A 71 -23.34 -12.76 -0.80
CA ALA A 71 -22.34 -12.97 0.25
C ALA A 71 -20.95 -12.40 -0.09
N ILE A 72 -20.51 -12.52 -1.36
CA ILE A 72 -19.22 -11.96 -1.81
C ILE A 72 -19.28 -10.44 -1.89
N LEU A 73 -20.39 -9.87 -2.39
CA LEU A 73 -20.56 -8.42 -2.47
C LEU A 73 -20.59 -7.80 -1.07
N ASP A 74 -21.37 -8.38 -0.16
CA ASP A 74 -21.48 -7.94 1.23
C ASP A 74 -20.12 -8.03 1.94
N SER A 75 -19.38 -9.12 1.72
CA SER A 75 -18.02 -9.29 2.27
C SER A 75 -17.03 -8.25 1.73
N ALA A 76 -17.12 -7.88 0.46
CA ALA A 76 -16.27 -6.85 -0.15
C ALA A 76 -16.63 -5.45 0.37
N LEU A 77 -17.92 -5.14 0.50
CA LEU A 77 -18.41 -3.87 1.01
C LEU A 77 -18.13 -3.70 2.51
N ALA A 78 -18.17 -4.78 3.29
CA ALA A 78 -17.81 -4.78 4.71
C ALA A 78 -16.34 -4.39 4.97
N GLN A 79 -15.46 -4.47 3.96
CA GLN A 79 -14.08 -3.96 4.06
C GLN A 79 -14.02 -2.42 4.13
N PHE A 80 -15.14 -1.73 3.89
CA PHE A 80 -15.26 -0.26 3.86
C PHE A 80 -16.27 0.22 4.93
N PRO A 81 -15.82 0.50 6.17
CA PRO A 81 -16.69 0.76 7.33
C PRO A 81 -17.71 1.90 7.18
N ILE A 82 -17.46 2.85 6.27
CA ILE A 82 -18.24 4.10 6.14
C ILE A 82 -19.28 4.02 5.00
N ILE A 83 -19.22 3.01 4.12
CA ILE A 83 -19.69 3.18 2.74
C ILE A 83 -20.43 1.97 2.16
N GLY A 84 -20.54 0.87 2.91
CA GLY A 84 -21.11 -0.39 2.41
C GLY A 84 -22.53 -0.24 1.87
N ASP A 85 -23.39 0.46 2.61
CA ASP A 85 -24.82 0.56 2.28
C ASP A 85 -25.12 1.52 1.12
N GLU A 86 -24.28 2.54 0.92
CA GLU A 86 -24.47 3.59 -0.11
C GLU A 86 -23.79 3.22 -1.45
N LEU A 87 -22.74 2.39 -1.43
CA LEU A 87 -22.12 1.84 -2.64
C LEU A 87 -22.87 0.62 -3.19
N GLY A 88 -23.71 -0.02 -2.37
CA GLY A 88 -24.24 -1.37 -2.56
C GLY A 88 -25.43 -1.55 -3.50
N ARG A 89 -25.76 -0.59 -4.35
CA ARG A 89 -26.82 -0.76 -5.38
C ARG A 89 -26.42 -0.24 -6.76
N PRO A 90 -25.35 -0.75 -7.39
CA PRO A 90 -25.36 -0.77 -8.84
C PRO A 90 -26.48 -1.75 -9.20
N GLU A 91 -27.65 -1.25 -9.59
CA GLU A 91 -28.60 -2.05 -10.35
C GLU A 91 -27.79 -2.67 -11.48
N GLY A 92 -27.41 -3.95 -11.30
CA GLY A 92 -26.43 -4.61 -12.16
C GLY A 92 -26.90 -4.39 -13.58
N LEU A 93 -26.06 -3.75 -14.40
CA LEU A 93 -26.47 -3.23 -15.71
C LEU A 93 -27.26 -4.32 -16.46
N GLN A 94 -28.58 -4.25 -16.40
CA GLN A 94 -29.48 -5.05 -17.22
C GLN A 94 -29.45 -4.38 -18.59
N GLY A 95 -28.35 -4.64 -19.29
CA GLY A 95 -28.03 -4.03 -20.57
C GLY A 95 -27.80 -5.11 -21.62
N SER A 96 -28.03 -4.73 -22.88
CA SER A 96 -27.62 -5.55 -24.02
C SER A 96 -26.14 -5.92 -23.91
N PHE A 97 -25.74 -7.04 -24.52
CA PHE A 97 -24.33 -7.48 -24.57
C PHE A 97 -23.37 -6.35 -24.98
N ALA A 98 -23.81 -5.45 -25.88
CA ALA A 98 -23.06 -4.27 -26.29
C ALA A 98 -22.89 -3.23 -25.16
N GLY A 99 -23.92 -2.98 -24.34
CA GLY A 99 -23.84 -2.09 -23.18
C GLY A 99 -22.88 -2.62 -22.10
N VAL A 100 -22.91 -3.93 -21.84
CA VAL A 100 -21.96 -4.59 -20.92
C VAL A 100 -20.54 -4.53 -21.47
N ALA A 101 -20.34 -4.76 -22.78
CA ALA A 101 -19.03 -4.68 -23.40
C ALA A 101 -18.45 -3.26 -23.34
N VAL A 102 -19.24 -2.24 -23.71
CA VAL A 102 -18.80 -0.84 -23.68
C VAL A 102 -18.56 -0.34 -22.26
N GLY A 103 -19.48 -0.63 -21.34
CA GLY A 103 -19.32 -0.31 -19.91
C GLY A 103 -18.12 -1.01 -19.29
N GLY A 104 -17.88 -2.28 -19.66
CA GLY A 104 -16.71 -3.05 -19.25
C GLY A 104 -15.40 -2.47 -19.75
N VAL A 105 -15.34 -1.99 -21.00
CA VAL A 105 -14.15 -1.32 -21.56
C VAL A 105 -13.89 0.03 -20.87
N ALA A 106 -14.93 0.84 -20.67
CA ALA A 106 -14.81 2.10 -19.94
C ALA A 106 -14.36 1.88 -18.49
N ALA A 107 -14.91 0.85 -17.84
CA ALA A 107 -14.51 0.44 -16.50
C ALA A 107 -13.05 -0.04 -16.46
N LEU A 108 -12.66 -0.94 -17.37
CA LEU A 108 -11.28 -1.39 -17.49
C LEU A 108 -10.32 -0.21 -17.69
N TYR A 109 -10.72 0.77 -18.50
CA TYR A 109 -9.94 1.99 -18.71
C TYR A 109 -9.77 2.81 -17.42
N GLY A 110 -10.86 3.01 -16.66
CA GLY A 110 -10.80 3.69 -15.36
C GLY A 110 -9.94 2.95 -14.33
N ALA A 111 -10.12 1.62 -14.21
CA ALA A 111 -9.36 0.76 -13.31
C ALA A 111 -7.88 0.64 -13.69
N MET A 112 -7.55 0.79 -14.98
CA MET A 112 -6.16 0.78 -15.44
C MET A 112 -5.31 1.90 -14.83
N GLY A 113 -5.92 3.05 -14.50
CA GLY A 113 -5.23 4.17 -13.85
C GLY A 113 -4.69 3.80 -12.47
N LEU A 114 -5.49 3.10 -11.65
CA LEU A 114 -5.10 2.67 -10.31
C LEU A 114 -3.90 1.71 -10.35
N GLY A 115 -3.93 0.70 -11.23
CA GLY A 115 -2.81 -0.23 -11.34
C GLY A 115 -1.54 0.41 -11.89
N GLN A 116 -1.65 1.44 -12.75
CA GLN A 116 -0.50 2.22 -13.21
C GLN A 116 0.06 3.12 -12.11
N ALA A 117 -0.81 3.75 -11.30
CA ALA A 117 -0.40 4.52 -10.14
C ALA A 117 0.35 3.64 -9.13
N LEU A 118 -0.18 2.45 -8.83
CA LEU A 118 0.48 1.47 -7.95
C LEU A 118 1.85 1.02 -8.48
N GLN A 119 1.95 0.73 -9.78
CA GLN A 119 3.23 0.42 -10.42
C GLN A 119 4.21 1.59 -10.32
N ASN A 120 3.76 2.82 -10.57
CA ASN A 120 4.61 4.00 -10.43
C ASN A 120 5.11 4.18 -8.99
N THR A 121 4.24 4.03 -7.99
CA THR A 121 4.63 4.08 -6.58
C THR A 121 5.70 3.04 -6.28
N GLN A 122 5.55 1.80 -6.74
CA GLN A 122 6.59 0.77 -6.61
C GLN A 122 7.89 1.18 -7.32
N HIS A 123 7.82 1.78 -8.51
CA HIS A 123 9.02 2.23 -9.22
C HIS A 123 9.75 3.34 -8.49
N VAL A 124 9.04 4.24 -7.81
CA VAL A 124 9.62 5.30 -6.99
C VAL A 124 10.22 4.70 -5.71
N ALA A 125 9.45 3.91 -4.96
CA ALA A 125 9.90 3.25 -3.74
C ALA A 125 11.19 2.42 -3.97
N TRP A 126 11.22 1.60 -5.03
CA TRP A 126 12.39 0.81 -5.41
C TRP A 126 13.47 1.61 -6.15
N SER A 127 13.31 2.91 -6.32
CA SER A 127 14.23 3.81 -7.04
C SER A 127 14.61 3.25 -8.42
N VAL A 128 13.63 2.71 -9.13
CA VAL A 128 13.82 2.07 -10.44
C VAL A 128 14.14 3.14 -11.48
N PRO A 129 15.31 3.06 -12.15
CA PRO A 129 15.69 3.98 -13.21
C PRO A 129 14.59 4.14 -14.26
N ARG A 130 14.32 5.36 -14.72
CA ARG A 130 13.26 5.63 -15.71
C ARG A 130 13.38 4.77 -16.96
N ASN A 131 14.60 4.57 -17.45
CA ASN A 131 14.90 3.76 -18.63
C ASN A 131 14.63 2.25 -18.45
N SER A 132 14.51 1.79 -17.21
CA SER A 132 14.31 0.38 -16.85
C SER A 132 12.84 0.07 -16.50
N ARG A 133 11.96 1.08 -16.56
CA ARG A 133 10.53 0.90 -16.31
C ARG A 133 9.86 0.23 -17.52
N PRO A 134 8.78 -0.55 -17.30
CA PRO A 134 7.98 -1.16 -18.37
C PRO A 134 7.56 -0.15 -19.44
N ASN A 135 7.53 -0.60 -20.70
CA ASN A 135 6.94 0.22 -21.76
C ASN A 135 5.41 0.40 -21.52
N PRO A 136 4.77 1.42 -22.11
CA PRO A 136 3.36 1.74 -21.82
C PRO A 136 2.35 0.64 -22.14
N VAL A 137 2.68 -0.31 -23.03
CA VAL A 137 1.81 -1.44 -23.36
C VAL A 137 1.95 -2.54 -22.31
N TYR A 138 3.19 -2.92 -21.99
CA TYR A 138 3.49 -3.92 -20.99
C TYR A 138 3.03 -3.49 -19.58
N ALA A 139 3.15 -2.20 -19.25
CA ALA A 139 2.62 -1.65 -17.99
C ALA A 139 1.10 -1.86 -17.85
N ARG A 140 0.33 -1.74 -18.95
CA ARG A 140 -1.12 -2.00 -18.94
C ARG A 140 -1.43 -3.48 -18.76
N VAL A 141 -0.68 -4.38 -19.41
CA VAL A 141 -0.82 -5.83 -19.20
C VAL A 141 -0.53 -6.20 -17.74
N LYS A 142 0.53 -5.63 -17.14
CA LYS A 142 0.80 -5.81 -15.71
C LYS A 142 -0.35 -5.29 -14.84
N THR A 143 -0.97 -4.15 -15.19
CA THR A 143 -2.17 -3.68 -14.50
C THR A 143 -3.30 -4.70 -14.55
N LEU A 144 -3.56 -5.34 -15.69
CA LEU A 144 -4.59 -6.39 -15.76
C LEU A 144 -4.29 -7.54 -14.80
N VAL A 145 -3.04 -7.99 -14.72
CA VAL A 145 -2.62 -9.01 -13.74
C VAL A 145 -2.85 -8.55 -12.30
N LEU A 146 -2.57 -7.28 -12.00
CA LEU A 146 -2.83 -6.70 -10.68
C LEU A 146 -4.32 -6.68 -10.34
N LEU A 147 -5.17 -6.28 -11.30
CA LEU A 147 -6.63 -6.27 -11.12
C LEU A 147 -7.17 -7.68 -10.88
N VAL A 148 -6.71 -8.66 -11.65
CA VAL A 148 -7.08 -10.07 -11.45
C VAL A 148 -6.61 -10.58 -10.08
N THR A 149 -5.39 -10.24 -9.67
CA THR A 149 -4.85 -10.63 -8.35
C THR A 149 -5.67 -10.00 -7.22
N ALA A 150 -6.05 -8.72 -7.35
CA ALA A 150 -6.91 -8.04 -6.40
C ALA A 150 -8.31 -8.66 -6.34
N GLY A 151 -8.90 -9.00 -7.49
CA GLY A 151 -10.18 -9.71 -7.57
C GLY A 151 -10.15 -11.07 -6.84
N PHE A 152 -9.12 -11.89 -7.10
CA PHE A 152 -8.93 -13.15 -6.39
C PHE A 152 -8.70 -12.96 -4.87
N SER A 153 -8.05 -11.87 -4.47
CA SER A 153 -7.89 -11.57 -3.04
C SER A 153 -9.22 -11.31 -2.34
N LEU A 154 -10.13 -10.57 -2.99
CA LEU A 154 -11.48 -10.31 -2.47
C LEU A 154 -12.30 -11.60 -2.39
N LEU A 155 -12.22 -12.45 -3.42
CA LEU A 155 -12.87 -13.77 -3.41
C LEU A 155 -12.35 -14.64 -2.27
N ALA A 156 -11.03 -14.70 -2.07
CA ALA A 156 -10.43 -15.49 -0.99
C ALA A 156 -10.86 -15.00 0.40
N VAL A 157 -10.86 -13.68 0.62
CA VAL A 157 -11.37 -13.09 1.87
C VAL A 157 -12.85 -13.40 2.08
N SER A 158 -13.65 -13.32 1.02
CA SER A 158 -15.08 -13.63 1.08
C SER A 158 -15.31 -15.09 1.45
N ILE A 159 -14.59 -16.04 0.82
CA ILE A 159 -14.66 -17.46 1.16
C ILE A 159 -14.29 -17.70 2.63
N VAL A 160 -13.20 -17.08 3.11
CA VAL A 160 -12.79 -17.19 4.52
C VAL A 160 -13.88 -16.65 5.46
N SER A 161 -14.47 -15.50 5.12
CA SER A 161 -15.56 -14.89 5.89
C SER A 161 -16.83 -15.76 5.91
N THR A 162 -17.26 -16.26 4.75
CA THR A 162 -18.45 -17.12 4.63
C THR A 162 -18.27 -18.45 5.35
N VAL A 163 -17.10 -19.09 5.23
CA VAL A 163 -16.82 -20.33 5.97
C VAL A 163 -16.82 -20.06 7.49
N ALA A 164 -16.28 -18.92 7.91
CA ALA A 164 -16.28 -18.52 9.32
C ALA A 164 -17.69 -18.23 9.86
N SER A 165 -18.60 -17.69 9.05
CA SER A 165 -19.97 -17.36 9.46
C SER A 165 -20.97 -18.51 9.38
N THR A 166 -20.76 -19.47 8.47
CA THR A 166 -21.68 -20.60 8.25
C THR A 166 -21.37 -21.82 9.10
N THR A 167 -20.18 -21.89 9.70
CA THR A 167 -19.75 -23.08 10.44
C THR A 167 -19.85 -22.85 11.95
N ASP A 168 -21.07 -22.86 12.51
CA ASP A 168 -21.27 -23.02 13.96
C ASP A 168 -20.56 -24.30 14.49
N ALA A 169 -20.40 -25.30 13.63
CA ALA A 169 -19.67 -26.55 13.88
C ALA A 169 -18.16 -26.38 14.14
N PHE A 170 -17.52 -25.31 13.66
CA PHE A 170 -16.09 -25.08 13.90
C PHE A 170 -15.89 -24.63 15.36
N THR A 171 -16.78 -23.80 15.87
CA THR A 171 -16.84 -23.38 17.28
C THR A 171 -17.16 -24.53 18.24
N GLU A 172 -17.98 -25.51 17.84
CA GLU A 172 -18.33 -26.67 18.65
C GLU A 172 -17.22 -27.74 18.73
N VAL A 173 -16.46 -27.96 17.65
CA VAL A 173 -15.45 -29.03 17.57
C VAL A 173 -14.04 -28.58 17.98
N LEU A 174 -13.65 -27.32 17.71
CA LEU A 174 -12.29 -26.82 17.98
C LEU A 174 -12.18 -25.90 19.22
N GLY A 175 -13.29 -25.60 19.89
CA GLY A 175 -13.32 -24.81 21.12
C GLY A 175 -13.04 -23.31 20.91
N PRO A 176 -12.96 -22.52 22.02
CA PRO A 176 -12.84 -21.06 21.97
C PRO A 176 -11.58 -20.52 21.28
N GLY A 177 -10.57 -21.37 21.02
CA GLY A 177 -9.33 -20.98 20.34
C GLY A 177 -9.51 -20.53 18.88
N ILE A 178 -10.61 -20.93 18.23
CA ILE A 178 -10.89 -20.55 16.84
C ILE A 178 -11.15 -19.06 16.63
N LYS A 179 -11.70 -18.38 17.64
CA LYS A 179 -11.92 -16.93 17.59
C LYS A 179 -10.61 -16.15 17.48
N VAL A 180 -9.50 -16.71 17.98
CA VAL A 180 -8.15 -16.15 17.84
C VAL A 180 -7.51 -16.56 16.51
N LEU A 181 -7.87 -17.73 15.97
CA LEU A 181 -7.31 -18.26 14.72
C LEU A 181 -7.84 -17.52 13.48
N LEU A 182 -9.10 -17.08 13.50
CA LEU A 182 -9.75 -16.42 12.36
C LEU A 182 -9.06 -15.11 11.93
N PRO A 183 -8.77 -14.13 12.82
CA PRO A 183 -8.01 -12.94 12.45
C PRO A 183 -6.62 -13.26 11.88
N VAL A 184 -5.94 -14.27 12.44
CA VAL A 184 -4.63 -14.71 11.98
C VAL A 184 -4.72 -15.29 10.56
N LEU A 185 -5.73 -16.10 10.27
CA LEU A 185 -5.98 -16.63 8.94
C LEU A 185 -6.31 -15.52 7.95
N THR A 186 -7.15 -14.56 8.32
CA THR A 186 -7.46 -13.39 7.50
C THR A 186 -6.19 -12.59 7.18
N ILE A 187 -5.36 -12.29 8.19
CA ILE A 187 -4.07 -11.61 7.99
C ILE A 187 -3.15 -12.43 7.08
N ALA A 188 -3.12 -13.77 7.23
CA ALA A 188 -2.30 -14.64 6.39
C ALA A 188 -2.75 -14.61 4.91
N VAL A 189 -4.05 -14.68 4.66
CA VAL A 189 -4.63 -14.62 3.31
C VAL A 189 -4.42 -13.24 2.70
N VAL A 190 -4.87 -12.19 3.38
CA VAL A 190 -4.74 -10.79 2.93
C VAL A 190 -3.26 -10.44 2.72
N GLY A 191 -2.39 -10.76 3.68
CA GLY A 191 -0.95 -10.54 3.60
C GLY A 191 -0.31 -11.26 2.41
N THR A 192 -0.72 -12.48 2.13
CA THR A 192 -0.24 -13.24 0.95
C THR A 192 -0.64 -12.56 -0.36
N PHE A 193 -1.90 -12.16 -0.50
CA PHE A 193 -2.36 -11.48 -1.72
C PHE A 193 -1.75 -10.09 -1.89
N LEU A 194 -1.61 -9.30 -0.82
CA LEU A 194 -0.92 -8.01 -0.85
C LEU A 194 0.56 -8.18 -1.22
N THR A 195 1.20 -9.25 -0.74
CA THR A 195 2.55 -9.63 -1.15
C THR A 195 2.64 -9.89 -2.65
N LEU A 196 1.68 -10.64 -3.20
CA LEU A 196 1.61 -10.90 -4.64
C LEU A 196 1.37 -9.61 -5.42
N LEU A 197 0.47 -8.74 -4.97
CA LEU A 197 0.22 -7.44 -5.57
C LEU A 197 1.48 -6.57 -5.62
N PHE A 198 2.20 -6.44 -4.51
CA PHE A 198 3.47 -5.70 -4.47
C PHE A 198 4.53 -6.31 -5.38
N ARG A 199 4.63 -7.65 -5.39
CA ARG A 199 5.57 -8.36 -6.25
C ARG A 199 5.29 -8.13 -7.74
N TYR A 200 4.03 -8.21 -8.16
CA TYR A 200 3.65 -8.01 -9.56
C TYR A 200 3.70 -6.55 -9.99
N ALA A 201 3.46 -5.61 -9.07
CA ALA A 201 3.54 -4.19 -9.35
C ALA A 201 5.00 -3.71 -9.49
N ALA A 202 5.93 -4.28 -8.73
CA ALA A 202 7.35 -3.98 -8.83
C ALA A 202 7.95 -4.38 -10.18
N THR A 203 9.02 -3.68 -10.59
CA THR A 203 9.82 -4.01 -11.78
C THR A 203 11.10 -4.67 -11.34
N GLY A 204 11.29 -5.92 -11.77
CA GLY A 204 12.35 -6.81 -11.30
C GLY A 204 11.75 -8.05 -10.64
N GLN A 205 12.39 -9.20 -10.81
CA GLN A 205 11.92 -10.45 -10.20
C GLN A 205 12.26 -10.44 -8.70
N HIS A 206 11.39 -9.83 -7.90
CA HIS A 206 11.50 -9.95 -6.45
C HIS A 206 10.99 -11.33 -6.01
N SER A 207 11.79 -12.04 -5.21
CA SER A 207 11.35 -13.26 -4.54
C SER A 207 10.19 -12.94 -3.59
N PHE A 208 9.20 -13.84 -3.46
CA PHE A 208 8.07 -13.69 -2.55
C PHE A 208 8.51 -13.28 -1.12
N ARG A 209 9.58 -13.91 -0.60
CA ARG A 209 10.15 -13.61 0.73
C ARG A 209 10.61 -12.16 0.92
N ARG A 210 10.97 -11.44 -0.16
CA ARG A 210 11.39 -10.03 -0.09
C ARG A 210 10.21 -9.05 -0.18
N ALA A 211 9.08 -9.49 -0.73
CA ALA A 211 7.86 -8.68 -0.82
C ALA A 211 6.92 -8.93 0.37
N ALA A 212 7.06 -10.10 1.03
CA ALA A 212 6.20 -10.54 2.12
C ALA A 212 6.17 -9.58 3.31
N PRO A 213 7.30 -9.07 3.82
CA PRO A 213 7.30 -8.20 5.00
C PRO A 213 6.35 -7.02 4.86
N GLY A 214 6.43 -6.29 3.74
CA GLY A 214 5.51 -5.19 3.43
C GLY A 214 4.07 -5.64 3.24
N GLY A 215 3.82 -6.74 2.52
CA GLY A 215 2.45 -7.24 2.33
C GLY A 215 1.76 -7.58 3.65
N PHE A 216 2.48 -8.20 4.58
CA PHE A 216 1.99 -8.51 5.93
C PHE A 216 1.90 -7.26 6.81
N THR A 217 2.84 -6.30 6.71
CA THR A 217 2.70 -5.01 7.38
C THR A 217 1.43 -4.29 6.95
N LEU A 218 1.15 -4.23 5.64
CA LEU A 218 -0.09 -3.62 5.15
C LEU A 218 -1.33 -4.36 5.65
N ALA A 219 -1.32 -5.70 5.67
CA ALA A 219 -2.44 -6.47 6.21
C ALA A 219 -2.71 -6.15 7.69
N LEU A 220 -1.66 -6.02 8.50
CA LEU A 220 -1.77 -5.64 9.91
C LEU A 220 -2.30 -4.20 10.08
N MET A 221 -1.77 -3.26 9.31
CA MET A 221 -2.24 -1.87 9.33
C MET A 221 -3.70 -1.77 8.87
N TRP A 222 -4.09 -2.52 7.84
CA TRP A 222 -5.46 -2.59 7.33
C TRP A 222 -6.43 -3.13 8.38
N GLN A 223 -6.06 -4.20 9.08
CA GLN A 223 -6.86 -4.75 10.18
C GLN A 223 -7.04 -3.72 11.30
N GLY A 224 -5.96 -3.00 11.65
CA GLY A 224 -6.01 -1.90 12.61
C GLY A 224 -6.96 -0.77 12.17
N LEU A 225 -6.92 -0.42 10.88
CA LEU A 225 -7.82 0.59 10.32
C LEU A 225 -9.29 0.15 10.37
N GLN A 226 -9.61 -1.12 10.14
CA GLN A 226 -10.98 -1.62 10.26
C GLN A 226 -11.51 -1.50 11.69
N TYR A 227 -10.72 -1.89 12.69
CA TYR A 227 -11.11 -1.74 14.09
C TYR A 227 -11.28 -0.28 14.50
N ALA A 228 -10.35 0.59 14.10
CA ALA A 228 -10.44 2.02 14.38
C ALA A 228 -11.63 2.68 13.66
N GLY A 229 -11.88 2.27 12.40
CA GLY A 229 -12.99 2.74 11.59
C GLY A 229 -14.34 2.37 12.19
N ALA A 230 -14.54 1.10 12.57
CA ALA A 230 -15.76 0.65 13.25
C ALA A 230 -16.01 1.43 14.56
N ALA A 231 -14.99 1.55 15.41
CA ALA A 231 -15.11 2.29 16.67
C ALA A 231 -15.39 3.80 16.48
N TYR A 232 -14.92 4.40 15.38
CA TYR A 232 -15.21 5.80 15.04
C TYR A 232 -16.64 5.98 14.56
N VAL A 233 -17.09 5.13 13.64
CA VAL A 233 -18.45 5.11 13.09
C VAL A 233 -19.49 4.96 14.19
N ASP A 234 -19.28 4.00 15.12
CA ASP A 234 -20.16 3.74 16.26
C ASP A 234 -20.32 4.93 17.22
N ARG A 235 -19.34 5.85 17.27
CA ARG A 235 -19.32 6.98 18.21
C ARG A 235 -19.72 8.32 17.59
N VAL A 236 -19.59 8.47 16.28
CA VAL A 236 -19.64 9.79 15.61
C VAL A 236 -20.79 9.91 14.60
N LEU A 237 -21.46 8.81 14.21
CA LEU A 237 -22.68 8.88 13.41
C LEU A 237 -23.88 9.30 14.27
N VAL A 238 -24.01 10.60 14.50
CA VAL A 238 -25.20 11.26 15.08
C VAL A 238 -25.96 11.98 13.96
N ASP A 239 -27.29 11.97 14.05
CA ASP A 239 -28.27 12.49 13.10
C ASP A 239 -27.85 13.78 12.35
N THR A 240 -27.51 13.65 11.06
CA THR A 240 -27.25 14.78 10.16
C THR A 240 -28.20 14.80 8.97
N THR A 241 -28.51 16.00 8.48
CA THR A 241 -29.42 16.28 7.36
C THR A 241 -28.94 15.62 6.06
N SER A 242 -29.84 15.25 5.13
CA SER A 242 -29.51 14.37 3.99
C SER A 242 -28.41 14.91 3.05
N MET A 243 -28.28 16.23 2.88
CA MET A 243 -27.22 16.82 2.04
C MET A 243 -25.84 16.68 2.69
N THR A 244 -25.76 16.79 4.02
CA THR A 244 -24.52 16.58 4.80
C THR A 244 -24.06 15.13 4.70
N LYS A 245 -24.98 14.16 4.54
CA LYS A 245 -24.65 12.75 4.41
C LYS A 245 -23.87 12.43 3.14
N THR A 246 -24.30 12.92 1.98
CA THR A 246 -23.60 12.63 0.71
C THR A 246 -22.21 13.29 0.66
N PHE A 247 -22.10 14.55 1.10
CA PHE A 247 -20.79 15.22 1.19
C PHE A 247 -19.87 14.54 2.20
N GLY A 248 -20.40 14.16 3.37
CA GLY A 248 -19.68 13.40 4.39
C GLY A 248 -19.22 12.03 3.89
N LEU A 249 -20.04 11.34 3.11
CA LEU A 249 -19.71 10.05 2.50
C LEU A 249 -18.52 10.18 1.54
N VAL A 250 -18.55 11.15 0.63
CA VAL A 250 -17.46 11.36 -0.34
C VAL A 250 -16.16 11.74 0.37
N LEU A 251 -16.22 12.67 1.33
CA LEU A 251 -15.04 13.07 2.10
C LEU A 251 -14.51 11.93 2.98
N GLY A 252 -15.39 11.17 3.62
CA GLY A 252 -15.04 9.99 4.40
C GLY A 252 -14.40 8.90 3.54
N LEU A 253 -14.92 8.67 2.34
CA LEU A 253 -14.35 7.74 1.37
C LEU A 253 -12.96 8.18 0.91
N ILE A 254 -12.79 9.45 0.54
CA ILE A 254 -11.47 9.98 0.15
C ILE A 254 -10.49 9.86 1.32
N GLY A 255 -10.91 10.20 2.54
CA GLY A 255 -10.09 10.06 3.74
C GLY A 255 -9.69 8.62 4.02
N PHE A 256 -10.64 7.68 3.94
CA PHE A 256 -10.38 6.25 4.14
C PHE A 256 -9.42 5.70 3.08
N LEU A 257 -9.65 6.02 1.80
CA LEU A 257 -8.75 5.66 0.70
C LEU A 257 -7.35 6.26 0.88
N TRP A 258 -7.27 7.50 1.37
CA TRP A 258 -5.99 8.16 1.64
C TRP A 258 -5.20 7.49 2.76
N ILE A 259 -5.85 7.14 3.87
CA ILE A 259 -5.20 6.35 4.92
C ILE A 259 -4.74 5.00 4.33
N GLY A 260 -5.62 4.31 3.58
CA GLY A 260 -5.28 3.10 2.82
C GLY A 260 -4.04 3.25 1.95
N ALA A 261 -3.96 4.33 1.18
CA ALA A 261 -2.85 4.63 0.29
C ALA A 261 -1.56 4.94 1.07
N VAL A 262 -1.62 5.71 2.16
CA VAL A 262 -0.47 5.98 3.03
C VAL A 262 0.07 4.68 3.62
N MET A 263 -0.80 3.82 4.15
CA MET A 263 -0.41 2.50 4.67
C MET A 263 0.24 1.65 3.58
N ALA A 264 -0.30 1.67 2.36
CA ALA A 264 0.25 0.94 1.24
C ALA A 264 1.65 1.44 0.89
N VAL A 265 1.87 2.75 0.75
CA VAL A 265 3.20 3.32 0.46
C VAL A 265 4.19 2.98 1.57
N LEU A 266 3.83 3.17 2.84
CA LEU A 266 4.70 2.80 3.99
C LEU A 266 5.09 1.32 3.96
N ALA A 267 4.15 0.44 3.64
CA ALA A 267 4.42 -0.99 3.50
C ALA A 267 5.35 -1.32 2.31
N MET A 268 5.31 -0.54 1.23
CA MET A 268 6.29 -0.65 0.15
C MET A 268 7.68 -0.22 0.63
N GLU A 269 7.77 0.87 1.40
CA GLU A 269 9.03 1.32 1.96
C GLU A 269 9.63 0.32 2.94
N VAL A 270 8.82 -0.36 3.75
CA VAL A 270 9.25 -1.49 4.60
C VAL A 270 10.00 -2.55 3.78
N ASN A 271 9.46 -2.95 2.62
CA ASN A 271 10.11 -3.92 1.75
C ASN A 271 11.46 -3.43 1.22
N VAL A 272 11.54 -2.16 0.81
CA VAL A 272 12.76 -1.59 0.23
C VAL A 272 13.82 -1.40 1.30
N VAL A 273 13.46 -0.77 2.43
CA VAL A 273 14.36 -0.54 3.56
C VAL A 273 14.94 -1.87 3.99
N LEU A 274 14.10 -2.88 4.24
CA LEU A 274 14.50 -4.23 4.66
C LEU A 274 15.41 -4.91 3.63
N SER A 275 15.03 -4.88 2.35
CA SER A 275 15.77 -5.57 1.28
C SER A 275 17.12 -4.91 0.96
N ARG A 276 17.21 -3.58 1.04
CA ARG A 276 18.43 -2.82 0.72
C ARG A 276 19.25 -2.45 1.95
N ARG A 277 18.83 -2.84 3.16
CA ARG A 277 19.50 -2.53 4.42
C ARG A 277 19.74 -1.04 4.60
N LEU A 278 18.69 -0.23 4.41
CA LEU A 278 18.76 1.24 4.49
C LEU A 278 18.58 1.78 5.93
N TRP A 279 19.01 1.02 6.93
CA TRP A 279 19.03 1.43 8.33
C TRP A 279 20.36 1.01 8.97
N PRO A 280 20.82 1.68 10.05
CA PRO A 280 20.26 2.91 10.63
C PRO A 280 20.60 4.14 9.77
N ARG A 281 19.70 5.14 9.75
CA ARG A 281 19.92 6.46 9.14
C ARG A 281 20.36 7.45 10.22
N ALA A 282 21.15 8.46 9.87
CA ALA A 282 21.50 9.55 10.79
C ALA A 282 20.26 10.42 11.09
N LEU A 283 19.97 10.65 12.38
CA LEU A 283 18.73 11.27 12.86
C LEU A 283 18.50 12.70 12.33
N LEU A 284 19.56 13.48 12.17
CA LEU A 284 19.43 14.88 11.75
C LEU A 284 19.45 15.08 10.23
N THR A 285 19.59 14.00 9.44
CA THR A 285 19.69 14.10 7.97
C THR A 285 18.57 14.86 7.29
N PRO A 286 17.30 14.83 7.73
CA PRO A 286 16.25 15.61 7.08
C PRO A 286 16.26 17.11 7.45
N PHE A 287 17.04 17.51 8.46
CA PHE A 287 16.94 18.83 9.09
C PHE A 287 18.17 19.70 8.92
N THR A 288 19.36 19.11 8.72
CA THR A 288 20.61 19.84 8.57
C THR A 288 21.64 19.06 7.75
N ASP A 289 22.52 19.79 7.08
CA ASP A 289 23.68 19.24 6.35
C ASP A 289 24.86 18.95 7.28
N ASN A 290 24.84 19.48 8.52
CA ASN A 290 25.87 19.21 9.51
C ASN A 290 25.65 17.86 10.20
N VAL A 291 25.86 16.78 9.45
CA VAL A 291 25.63 15.40 9.90
C VAL A 291 26.70 14.44 9.37
N GLN A 292 27.01 13.42 10.15
CA GLN A 292 27.81 12.29 9.69
C GLN A 292 26.89 11.24 9.07
N LEU A 293 26.91 11.17 7.73
CA LEU A 293 26.10 10.23 6.96
C LEU A 293 26.53 8.79 7.23
N THR A 294 25.55 7.93 7.50
CA THR A 294 25.76 6.49 7.59
C THR A 294 25.90 5.87 6.19
N ASP A 295 26.38 4.63 6.11
CA ASP A 295 26.38 3.85 4.86
C ASP A 295 24.97 3.63 4.30
N ALA A 296 23.94 3.62 5.16
CA ALA A 296 22.56 3.54 4.74
C ALA A 296 22.08 4.83 4.08
N ASP A 297 22.44 6.00 4.63
CA ASP A 297 22.15 7.31 4.04
C ASP A 297 22.82 7.44 2.66
N ARG A 298 24.12 7.12 2.58
CA ARG A 298 24.87 7.15 1.31
C ARG A 298 24.25 6.24 0.26
N ARG A 299 23.82 5.02 0.63
CA ARG A 299 23.12 4.10 -0.29
C ARG A 299 21.74 4.62 -0.72
N ALA A 300 20.98 5.22 0.19
CA ALA A 300 19.67 5.80 -0.12
C ALA A 300 19.82 6.95 -1.13
N TYR A 301 20.63 7.96 -0.82
CA TYR A 301 20.84 9.12 -1.69
C TYR A 301 21.45 8.75 -3.05
N ALA A 302 22.39 7.81 -3.08
CA ALA A 302 22.92 7.28 -4.34
C ALA A 302 21.81 6.64 -5.19
N SER A 303 20.85 5.97 -4.56
CA SER A 303 19.73 5.33 -5.28
C SER A 303 18.76 6.36 -5.87
N TYR A 304 18.53 7.49 -5.19
CA TYR A 304 17.69 8.58 -5.68
C TYR A 304 18.29 9.24 -6.93
N ALA A 305 19.60 9.50 -6.92
CA ALA A 305 20.29 10.00 -8.10
C ALA A 305 20.21 9.01 -9.28
N ARG A 306 20.48 7.72 -9.04
CA ARG A 306 20.44 6.68 -10.08
C ARG A 306 19.03 6.44 -10.63
N MET A 307 17.98 6.69 -9.84
CA MET A 307 16.59 6.62 -10.31
C MET A 307 16.31 7.59 -11.48
N GLN A 308 17.00 8.74 -11.50
CA GLN A 308 16.83 9.75 -12.54
C GLN A 308 17.47 9.38 -13.89
N ARG A 309 18.14 8.23 -14.00
CA ARG A 309 18.72 7.78 -15.28
C ARG A 309 17.64 7.58 -16.36
N HIS A 310 17.77 8.28 -17.48
CA HIS A 310 16.84 8.28 -18.61
C HIS A 310 17.27 7.37 -19.76
N LYS A 311 18.56 7.09 -19.93
CA LYS A 311 19.07 6.23 -21.01
C LYS A 311 19.80 4.99 -20.48
N GLY A 312 19.81 3.91 -21.27
CA GLY A 312 20.51 2.67 -20.91
C GLY A 312 22.03 2.80 -20.84
N PHE A 313 22.59 3.69 -21.66
CA PHE A 313 24.01 3.99 -21.72
C PHE A 313 24.44 5.13 -20.80
N GLU A 314 23.50 5.77 -20.09
CA GLU A 314 23.80 6.85 -19.15
C GLU A 314 24.34 6.27 -17.83
N LYS A 315 25.46 6.82 -17.36
CA LYS A 315 26.09 6.42 -16.10
C LYS A 315 25.94 7.56 -15.09
N VAL A 316 25.31 7.27 -13.95
CA VAL A 316 25.16 8.21 -12.83
C VAL A 316 26.03 7.71 -11.68
N SER A 317 27.11 8.44 -11.39
CA SER A 317 27.93 8.26 -10.20
C SER A 317 27.62 9.36 -9.19
N VAL A 318 27.60 9.00 -7.91
CA VAL A 318 27.52 9.95 -6.81
C VAL A 318 28.85 9.87 -6.08
N VAL A 319 29.39 11.04 -5.70
CA VAL A 319 30.62 11.20 -4.93
C VAL A 319 30.28 12.14 -3.78
N TRP A 320 30.89 11.91 -2.62
CA TRP A 320 30.64 12.67 -1.39
C TRP A 320 31.94 13.39 -1.05
N GLU A 321 31.87 14.71 -1.01
CA GLU A 321 32.92 15.53 -0.44
C GLU A 321 32.83 15.46 1.10
N PRO A 322 33.91 15.81 1.83
CA PRO A 322 33.87 15.89 3.28
C PRO A 322 32.73 16.81 3.73
N GLY A 323 31.86 16.29 4.59
CA GLY A 323 30.75 17.07 5.14
C GLY A 323 31.24 18.10 6.18
N PRO A 324 30.44 19.13 6.52
CA PRO A 324 30.81 20.11 7.55
C PRO A 324 31.26 19.47 8.87
N ALA A 325 30.53 18.45 9.34
CA ALA A 325 30.88 17.69 10.55
C ALA A 325 32.22 16.95 10.47
N GLU A 326 32.65 16.55 9.26
CA GLU A 326 33.92 15.86 9.03
C GLU A 326 35.08 16.87 8.95
N ILE A 327 34.82 18.07 8.41
CA ILE A 327 35.78 19.18 8.35
C ILE A 327 36.05 19.70 9.76
N ASP A 328 35.02 20.03 10.53
CA ASP A 328 35.14 20.54 11.90
C ASP A 328 35.98 19.60 12.79
N ALA A 329 35.73 18.29 12.69
CA ALA A 329 36.47 17.26 13.44
C ALA A 329 37.94 17.10 13.01
N SER A 330 38.29 17.53 11.78
CA SER A 330 39.66 17.50 11.27
C SER A 330 40.46 18.74 11.68
N GLU A 331 39.80 19.90 11.76
CA GLU A 331 40.39 21.15 12.24
C GLU A 331 40.71 21.06 13.74
N GLU A 332 39.77 20.54 14.56
CA GLU A 332 39.97 20.35 16.00
C GLU A 332 41.16 19.43 16.32
N LYS A 333 41.37 18.38 15.52
CA LYS A 333 42.54 17.48 15.65
C LYS A 333 43.86 18.11 15.25
N THR A 334 43.83 19.14 14.41
CA THR A 334 45.04 19.84 13.93
C THR A 334 45.47 20.92 14.93
N GLU A 335 44.53 21.51 15.68
CA GLU A 335 44.82 22.45 16.76
C GLU A 335 45.35 21.77 18.04
N GLU A 336 45.02 20.50 18.27
CA GLU A 336 45.51 19.72 19.41
C GLU A 336 46.90 19.05 19.18
N SER A 337 47.46 19.10 17.97
CA SER A 337 48.76 18.48 17.60
C SER A 337 49.91 19.47 17.53
#